data_AF-A0A349R0D3-F1
#
_entry.id   AF-A0A349R0D3-F1
#
_cell.length_a   1.000
_cell.length_b   1.000
_cell.length_c   1.000
_cell.angle_alpha   90.00
_cell.angle_beta   90.00
_cell.angle_gamma   90.00
#
_symmetry.space_group_name_H-M   'P 1'
#
loop_
_entity.id
_entity.type
_entity.pdbx_description
1 polymer ?
#
loop_
_entity_poly.entity_id
_entity_poly.type
_entity_poly.pdbx_seq_one_letter_code
_entity_poly.pdbx_strand_id
1 'polypeptide(L)'
;MDQTAGNVVLGVGKTGISLYTVDNCSVEGNIIEGNDSNEVGIDIQSSSVRRSSDINVSGNQIKSGFKNGINTFKSTGTGFDRIAITDNRLKTVVQHIQLKGKF
;
A
#
# COMPACT_ATOMS: atom_id res chain seq x y z
N MET A 1 -5.14 -22.16 11.73
CA MET A 1 -4.67 -20.84 11.29
C MET A 1 -3.28 -21.05 10.74
N ASP A 2 -3.11 -21.02 9.43
CA ASP A 2 -1.81 -21.18 8.80
C ASP A 2 -1.32 -19.78 8.43
N GLN A 3 -0.31 -19.28 9.14
CA GLN A 3 0.41 -18.08 8.73
C GLN A 3 1.49 -18.54 7.76
N THR A 4 1.22 -18.48 6.46
CA THR A 4 2.31 -18.37 5.49
C THR A 4 3.06 -17.09 5.81
N ALA A 5 4.28 -17.22 6.32
CA ALA A 5 5.16 -16.10 6.56
C ALA A 5 5.51 -15.48 5.20
N GLY A 6 4.78 -14.45 4.78
CA GLY A 6 5.21 -13.63 3.66
C GLY A 6 6.40 -12.75 4.04
N ASN A 7 7.04 -12.16 3.02
CA ASN A 7 8.24 -11.36 3.22
C ASN A 7 7.94 -10.15 4.14
N VAL A 8 8.92 -9.81 4.98
CA VAL A 8 8.91 -8.53 5.68
C VAL A 8 9.56 -7.49 4.77
N VAL A 9 8.78 -6.52 4.31
CA VAL A 9 9.25 -5.37 3.55
C VAL A 9 9.38 -4.18 4.48
N LEU A 10 10.62 -3.74 4.68
CA LEU A 10 10.91 -2.51 5.41
C LEU A 10 10.83 -1.33 4.45
N GLY A 11 10.03 -0.32 4.78
CA GLY A 11 9.96 0.93 4.02
C GLY A 11 11.27 1.71 4.13
N VAL A 12 12.27 1.39 3.30
CA VAL A 12 13.61 2.02 3.35
C VAL A 12 13.65 3.41 2.66
N GLY A 13 12.50 4.02 2.36
CA GLY A 13 12.38 5.30 1.65
C GLY A 13 11.06 6.01 1.93
N LYS A 14 10.40 6.58 0.92
CA LYS A 14 9.02 7.11 1.09
C LYS A 14 7.94 6.04 0.92
N THR A 15 8.25 4.96 0.21
CA THR A 15 7.30 3.92 -0.19
C THR A 15 7.80 2.55 0.22
N GLY A 16 6.92 1.66 0.68
CA GLY A 16 7.25 0.26 0.96
C GLY A 16 7.45 -0.55 -0.33
N ILE A 17 6.40 -0.70 -1.12
CA ILE A 17 6.41 -1.36 -2.43
C ILE A 17 5.89 -0.37 -3.48
N SER A 18 6.61 -0.22 -4.59
CA SER A 18 6.18 0.63 -5.71
C SER A 18 6.00 -0.20 -6.96
N LEU A 19 4.81 -0.14 -7.55
CA LEU A 19 4.46 -0.74 -8.83
C LEU A 19 4.24 0.40 -9.83
N TYR A 20 5.23 0.65 -10.69
CA TYR A 20 5.15 1.72 -11.70
C TYR A 20 5.02 1.13 -13.10
N THR A 21 3.86 1.31 -13.72
CA THR A 21 3.56 0.88 -15.10
C THR A 21 3.86 -0.61 -15.33
N VAL A 22 3.12 -1.47 -14.63
CA VAL A 22 3.31 -2.93 -14.65
C VAL A 22 2.12 -3.65 -15.27
N ASP A 23 2.37 -4.83 -15.82
CA ASP A 23 1.34 -5.74 -16.32
C ASP A 23 1.53 -7.12 -15.68
N ASN A 24 0.43 -7.79 -15.30
CA ASN A 24 0.43 -9.14 -14.71
C ASN A 24 1.34 -9.25 -13.48
N CYS A 25 1.08 -8.43 -12.47
CA CYS A 25 1.91 -8.32 -11.27
C CYS A 25 1.10 -8.61 -10.01
N SER A 26 1.66 -9.37 -9.07
CA SER A 26 1.01 -9.72 -7.82
C SER A 26 1.88 -9.39 -6.61
N VAL A 27 1.29 -8.73 -5.62
CA VAL A 27 1.89 -8.43 -4.31
C VAL A 27 1.05 -9.11 -3.25
N GLU A 28 1.53 -10.22 -2.71
CA GLU A 28 0.71 -11.11 -1.89
C GLU A 28 1.36 -11.51 -0.57
N GLY A 29 0.55 -11.51 0.50
CA GLY A 29 0.92 -12.09 1.79
C GLY A 29 2.03 -11.37 2.58
N ASN A 30 2.50 -10.19 2.14
CA ASN A 30 3.65 -9.52 2.76
C ASN A 30 3.29 -8.82 4.07
N ILE A 31 4.28 -8.64 4.94
CA ILE A 31 4.22 -7.72 6.08
C ILE A 31 5.04 -6.48 5.72
N ILE A 32 4.40 -5.32 5.67
CA ILE A 32 5.03 -4.06 5.23
C ILE A 32 5.11 -3.11 6.43
N GLU A 33 6.31 -2.71 6.82
CA GLU A 33 6.58 -1.92 8.02
C GLU A 33 7.14 -0.55 7.69
N GLY A 34 6.55 0.50 8.26
CA GLY A 34 7.00 1.88 8.12
C GLY A 34 7.65 2.43 9.40
N ASN A 35 8.25 3.60 9.29
CA ASN A 35 9.00 4.30 10.34
C ASN A 35 8.45 5.70 10.66
N ASP A 36 7.14 5.91 10.46
CA ASP A 36 6.38 7.16 10.66
C ASP A 36 6.77 8.32 9.73
N SER A 37 7.86 8.20 8.97
CA SER A 37 8.25 9.16 7.92
C SER A 37 7.84 8.72 6.51
N ASN A 38 7.42 7.48 6.33
CA ASN A 38 7.01 6.96 5.04
C ASN A 38 5.66 7.54 4.59
N GLU A 39 5.49 7.72 3.28
CA GLU A 39 4.28 8.25 2.67
C GLU A 39 3.27 7.15 2.36
N VAL A 40 3.69 6.02 1.78
CA VAL A 40 2.74 4.96 1.39
C VAL A 40 3.30 3.54 1.55
N GLY A 41 2.47 2.59 1.99
CA GLY A 41 2.85 1.19 2.11
C GLY A 41 3.04 0.53 0.74
N ILE A 42 1.98 0.52 -0.08
CA ILE A 42 2.01 0.04 -1.47
C ILE A 42 1.54 1.17 -2.38
N ASP A 43 2.34 1.53 -3.38
CA ASP A 43 2.01 2.52 -4.38
C ASP A 43 1.83 1.87 -5.75
N ILE A 44 0.70 2.09 -6.40
CA ILE A 44 0.40 1.54 -7.72
C ILE A 44 0.15 2.70 -8.67
N GLN A 45 1.00 2.84 -9.69
CA GLN A 45 0.99 3.98 -10.58
C GLN A 45 0.95 3.57 -12.05
N SER A 46 0.12 4.26 -12.84
CA SER A 46 0.17 4.20 -14.30
C SER A 46 0.85 5.43 -14.89
N SER A 47 1.64 5.26 -15.95
CA SER A 47 2.22 6.37 -16.70
C SER A 47 1.19 7.08 -17.59
N SER A 48 1.59 8.20 -18.21
CA SER A 48 0.74 8.92 -19.18
C SER A 48 0.68 8.25 -20.56
N VAL A 49 1.57 7.28 -20.83
CA VAL A 49 1.76 6.67 -22.15
C VAL A 49 1.41 5.19 -22.20
N ARG A 50 1.38 4.49 -21.06
CA ARG A 50 1.09 3.06 -20.98
C ARG A 50 0.22 2.74 -19.77
N ARG A 51 -0.82 1.94 -20.02
CA ARG A 51 -1.73 1.40 -19.01
C ARG A 51 -1.02 0.38 -18.13
N SER A 52 -1.53 0.19 -16.92
CA SER A 52 -1.15 -0.95 -16.08
C SER A 52 -2.33 -1.91 -15.99
N SER A 53 -2.05 -3.21 -16.07
CA SER A 53 -3.09 -4.23 -16.20
C SER A 53 -2.82 -5.46 -15.34
N ASP A 54 -3.88 -6.16 -14.97
CA ASP A 54 -3.85 -7.42 -14.22
C ASP A 54 -2.95 -7.34 -12.96
N ILE A 55 -3.24 -6.36 -12.11
CA ILE A 55 -2.55 -6.18 -10.83
C ILE A 55 -3.38 -6.81 -9.72
N ASN A 56 -2.77 -7.71 -8.93
CA ASN A 56 -3.37 -8.25 -7.72
C ASN A 56 -2.58 -7.82 -6.49
N VAL A 57 -3.26 -7.22 -5.50
CA VAL A 57 -2.68 -6.91 -4.20
C VAL A 57 -3.53 -7.56 -3.14
N SER A 58 -3.07 -8.68 -2.57
CA SER A 58 -3.91 -9.48 -1.67
C SER A 58 -3.22 -10.02 -0.42
N GLY A 59 -3.94 -10.04 0.71
CA GLY A 59 -3.45 -10.66 1.94
C GLY A 59 -2.26 -9.96 2.60
N ASN A 60 -1.91 -8.73 2.20
CA ASN A 60 -0.79 -8.01 2.79
C ASN A 60 -1.19 -7.36 4.12
N GLN A 61 -0.26 -7.31 5.06
CA GLN A 61 -0.38 -6.62 6.34
C GLN A 61 0.47 -5.35 6.30
N ILE A 62 -0.16 -4.19 6.20
CA ILE A 62 0.53 -2.90 6.21
C ILE A 62 0.45 -2.35 7.63
N LYS A 63 1.59 -2.32 8.33
CA LYS A 63 1.71 -1.84 9.70
C LYS A 63 1.75 -0.30 9.74
N SER A 64 1.69 0.25 10.95
CA SER A 64 1.82 1.69 11.19
C SER A 64 3.13 2.24 10.64
N GLY A 65 3.17 3.54 10.41
CA GLY A 65 4.36 4.24 9.93
C GLY A 65 4.28 4.78 8.50
N PHE A 66 3.15 4.56 7.82
CA PHE A 66 2.83 5.17 6.53
C PHE A 66 1.69 6.17 6.67
N LYS A 67 1.73 7.27 5.92
CA LYS A 67 0.57 8.19 5.80
C LYS A 67 -0.62 7.51 5.11
N ASN A 68 -0.33 6.70 4.10
CA ASN A 68 -1.30 5.95 3.32
C ASN A 68 -0.95 4.45 3.32
N GLY A 69 -1.96 3.58 3.41
CA GLY A 69 -1.74 2.13 3.34
C GLY A 69 -1.41 1.68 1.92
N ILE A 70 -2.41 1.78 1.04
CA ILE A 70 -2.30 1.47 -0.39
C ILE A 70 -2.75 2.71 -1.17
N ASN A 71 -1.99 3.14 -2.15
CA ASN A 71 -2.32 4.23 -3.05
C ASN A 71 -2.40 3.75 -4.50
N THR A 72 -3.39 4.26 -5.23
CA THR A 72 -3.50 4.06 -6.68
C THR A 72 -3.54 5.41 -7.37
N PHE A 73 -2.60 5.66 -8.26
CA PHE A 73 -2.50 6.91 -9.00
C PHE A 73 -2.44 6.68 -10.50
N LYS A 74 -3.31 7.37 -11.26
CA LYS A 74 -3.26 7.36 -12.73
C LYS A 74 -2.75 8.69 -13.26
N SER A 75 -1.78 8.66 -14.16
CA SER A 75 -1.34 9.86 -14.88
C SER A 75 -2.34 10.28 -15.96
N THR A 76 -2.26 11.52 -16.44
CA THR A 76 -3.13 12.04 -17.51
C THR A 76 -2.72 11.42 -18.85
N GLY A 77 -3.56 10.52 -19.40
CA GLY A 77 -3.39 9.96 -20.75
C GLY A 77 -3.67 8.47 -20.83
N THR A 78 -3.32 7.70 -19.80
CA THR A 78 -3.72 6.30 -19.68
C THR A 78 -4.29 6.00 -18.29
N GLY A 79 -4.36 4.73 -17.89
CA GLY A 79 -4.97 4.33 -16.63
C GLY A 79 -4.79 2.85 -16.36
N PHE A 80 -5.77 2.27 -15.70
CA PHE A 80 -5.75 0.87 -15.27
C PHE A 80 -6.81 0.07 -15.99
N ASP A 81 -6.47 -1.16 -16.41
CA ASP A 81 -7.45 -2.11 -16.94
C ASP A 81 -8.08 -2.94 -15.83
N ARG A 82 -7.24 -3.65 -15.04
CA ARG A 82 -7.69 -4.46 -13.91
C ARG A 82 -6.76 -4.30 -12.73
N ILE A 83 -7.32 -3.87 -11.61
CA ILE A 83 -6.67 -3.94 -10.30
C ILE A 83 -7.64 -4.64 -9.35
N ALA A 84 -7.17 -5.68 -8.67
CA ALA A 84 -7.83 -6.29 -7.53
C ALA A 84 -7.04 -5.98 -6.26
N ILE A 85 -7.73 -5.44 -5.25
CA ILE A 85 -7.16 -5.18 -3.92
C ILE A 85 -8.07 -5.87 -2.91
N THR A 86 -7.65 -7.03 -2.39
CA THR A 86 -8.49 -7.91 -1.57
C THR A 86 -7.77 -8.35 -0.31
N ASP A 87 -8.51 -8.56 0.79
CA ASP A 87 -7.99 -9.18 2.02
C ASP A 87 -6.70 -8.55 2.63
N ASN A 88 -6.42 -7.28 2.34
CA ASN A 88 -5.31 -6.55 2.94
C ASN A 88 -5.71 -5.99 4.31
N ARG A 89 -4.78 -6.04 5.27
CA ARG A 89 -4.98 -5.53 6.63
C ARG A 89 -4.17 -4.25 6.82
N LEU A 90 -4.86 -3.14 7.03
CA LEU A 90 -4.23 -1.85 7.33
C LEU A 90 -4.28 -1.59 8.83
N LYS A 91 -3.14 -1.64 9.50
CA LYS A 91 -3.06 -1.35 10.94
C LYS A 91 -2.75 0.14 11.14
N THR A 92 -3.80 0.96 11.21
CA THR A 92 -3.68 2.36 11.64
C THR A 92 -3.56 2.43 13.16
N VAL A 93 -2.58 3.19 13.67
CA VAL A 93 -2.59 3.63 15.07
C VAL A 93 -3.38 4.94 15.11
N VAL A 94 -4.63 4.89 15.58
CA VAL A 94 -5.35 6.12 15.93
C VAL A 94 -4.58 6.75 17.09
N GLN A 95 -3.92 7.88 16.86
CA GLN A 95 -3.38 8.68 17.96
C GLN A 95 -4.56 9.13 18.84
N HIS A 96 -4.50 8.83 20.14
CA HIS A 96 -5.49 9.29 21.11
C HIS A 96 -5.68 10.81 20.99
N ILE A 97 -6.85 11.26 20.52
CA ILE A 97 -7.26 12.66 20.66
C ILE A 97 -7.68 12.86 22.12
N GLN A 98 -6.77 13.38 22.93
CA GLN A 98 -7.10 13.80 24.30
C GLN A 98 -7.67 15.22 24.25
N LEU A 99 -8.99 15.36 24.18
CA LEU A 99 -9.65 16.67 24.32
C LEU A 99 -9.61 17.09 25.80
N LYS A 100 -8.71 18.01 26.15
CA LYS A 100 -8.72 18.66 27.48
C LYS A 100 -9.72 19.82 27.47
N GLY A 101 -10.96 19.53 27.86
CA GLY A 101 -11.92 20.56 28.27
C GLY A 101 -12.04 20.57 29.79
N LYS A 102 -11.89 21.74 30.42
CA LYS A 102 -12.51 22.00 31.73
C LYS A 102 -13.96 22.38 31.43
N PHE A 103 -14.92 21.59 31.91
CA PHE A 103 -16.30 22.05 32.05
C PHE A 103 -16.41 22.93 33.30
#